data_AF-G9PPS1-F1
#
_entry.id   AF-G9PPS1-F1
#
_cell.length_a   1.000
_cell.length_b   1.000
_cell.length_c   1.000
_cell.angle_alpha   90.00
_cell.angle_beta   90.00
_cell.angle_gamma   90.00
#
_symmetry.space_group_name_H-M   'P 1'
#
loop_
_entity.id
_entity.type
_entity.pdbx_description
1 polymer ?
#
loop_
_entity_poly.entity_id
_entity_poly.type
_entity_poly.pdbx_seq_one_letter_code
_entity_poly.pdbx_strand_id
1 'polypeptide(L)'
;MNSTANPEVEMADRVAALMGAALTEADVHRFLLDAADILGTESFAVHGPYLRFRWPLGDRFIEIIPKSWNGEYFLSVNSFNRERAINIEEGREFEYGEFYEFPYVWAAELGSTPFHNSIYGVCILNWDMFDETLAGALEALPGNLDLIPPQWRRPLTFRWDMSASGLGTVAFTGTVEGLTVTVESTGEQVLIPRALLGNEVKMGDVVAGLAGGLPLGAIRSADPDGIDWVWTSILHSDERHPFDTNADEEREEGPARPAMTMDDLRRLVAVASIDGNAADTESEPSGAVPDVEILPMRIGFTISQVLGIVDQVLKGTDAEEILKRLGGQPKSRRDKPVLRGDGWLAEHLYGGGGWAIEVVTIPEGERQCFDQRHVADYAWRIAQALEQRYGSPYGMHTDNHGNLSRLFQIRDHGVTVRGWFSTVTVEIGSFDRLAMLGR
;
A
#
# COMPACT_ATOMS: atom_id res chain seq x y z
N MET A 1 -21.95 30.23 -4.39
CA MET A 1 -20.49 30.03 -4.41
C MET A 1 -20.25 28.76 -5.20
N ASN A 2 -19.94 28.88 -6.49
CA ASN A 2 -19.80 27.76 -7.43
C ASN A 2 -18.35 27.69 -7.90
N SER A 3 -17.62 26.73 -7.36
CA SER A 3 -16.43 26.09 -7.91
C SER A 3 -16.27 24.83 -7.07
N THR A 4 -16.95 23.74 -7.44
CA THR A 4 -16.69 22.43 -6.86
C THR A 4 -15.27 22.05 -7.25
N ALA A 5 -14.30 22.35 -6.38
CA ALA A 5 -12.92 21.92 -6.53
C ALA A 5 -12.92 20.39 -6.71
N ASN A 6 -12.09 19.89 -7.63
CA ASN A 6 -11.94 18.46 -7.84
C ASN A 6 -11.46 17.82 -6.52
N PRO A 7 -12.24 16.95 -5.86
CA PRO A 7 -11.87 16.38 -4.57
C PRO A 7 -10.54 15.62 -4.61
N GLU A 8 -10.18 15.03 -5.75
CA GLU A 8 -8.90 14.32 -5.92
C GLU A 8 -7.71 15.28 -5.83
N VAL A 9 -7.82 16.44 -6.49
CA VAL A 9 -6.79 17.48 -6.48
C VAL A 9 -6.71 18.14 -5.10
N GLU A 10 -7.86 18.43 -4.48
CA GLU A 10 -7.92 18.99 -3.13
C GLU A 10 -7.23 18.07 -2.10
N MET A 11 -7.47 16.75 -2.16
CA MET A 11 -6.80 15.79 -1.26
C MET A 11 -5.29 15.72 -1.52
N ALA A 12 -4.89 15.72 -2.79
CA ALA A 12 -3.48 15.71 -3.16
C ALA A 12 -2.74 17.00 -2.72
N ASP A 13 -3.37 18.17 -2.88
CA ASP A 13 -2.85 19.46 -2.42
C ASP A 13 -2.69 19.49 -0.90
N ARG A 14 -3.67 18.97 -0.17
CA ARG A 14 -3.64 18.91 1.29
C ARG A 14 -2.52 18.02 1.83
N VAL A 15 -2.32 16.83 1.26
CA VAL A 15 -1.23 15.95 1.71
C VAL A 15 0.14 16.52 1.32
N ALA A 16 0.26 17.15 0.13
CA ALA A 16 1.49 17.83 -0.28
C ALA A 16 1.84 19.01 0.63
N ALA A 17 0.84 19.74 1.15
CA ALA A 17 1.05 20.86 2.08
C ALA A 17 1.67 20.42 3.42
N LEU A 18 1.64 19.12 3.75
CA LEU A 18 2.29 18.56 4.93
C LEU A 18 3.80 18.30 4.72
N MET A 19 4.34 18.61 3.54
CA MET A 19 5.74 18.32 3.21
C MET A 19 6.74 18.98 4.17
N GLY A 20 7.55 18.14 4.81
CA GLY A 20 8.56 18.54 5.78
C GLY A 20 8.01 18.84 7.17
N ALA A 21 6.73 18.55 7.44
CA ALA A 21 6.19 18.52 8.79
C ALA A 21 6.45 17.16 9.44
N ALA A 22 6.87 17.17 10.71
CA ALA A 22 6.88 15.96 11.53
C ALA A 22 5.44 15.68 11.98
N LEU A 23 4.80 14.68 11.37
CA LEU A 23 3.42 14.32 11.66
C LEU A 23 3.32 13.55 12.98
N THR A 24 2.25 13.80 13.73
CA THR A 24 1.83 13.00 14.88
C THR A 24 0.64 12.11 14.52
N GLU A 25 0.34 11.12 15.36
CA GLU A 25 -0.89 10.31 15.26
C GLU A 25 -2.14 11.20 15.18
N ALA A 26 -2.21 12.25 16.00
CA ALA A 26 -3.32 13.19 16.02
C ALA A 26 -3.46 13.98 14.70
N ASP A 27 -2.35 14.25 14.01
CA ASP A 27 -2.37 14.91 12.70
C ASP A 27 -2.88 13.97 11.61
N VAL A 28 -2.49 12.69 11.67
CA VAL A 28 -3.05 11.63 10.80
C VAL A 28 -4.55 11.51 11.00
N HIS A 29 -5.01 11.42 12.25
CA HIS A 29 -6.44 11.34 12.54
C HIS A 29 -7.18 12.57 12.05
N ARG A 30 -6.65 13.77 12.31
CA ARG A 30 -7.27 15.01 11.83
C ARG A 30 -7.37 15.05 10.32
N PHE A 31 -6.31 14.65 9.60
CA PHE A 31 -6.33 14.58 8.14
C PHE A 31 -7.44 13.67 7.62
N LEU A 32 -7.60 12.48 8.22
CA LEU A 32 -8.65 11.53 7.85
C LEU A 32 -10.05 12.10 8.12
N LEU A 33 -10.26 12.73 9.27
CA LEU A 33 -11.54 13.36 9.63
C LEU A 33 -11.88 14.52 8.68
N ASP A 34 -10.92 15.40 8.40
CA ASP A 34 -11.08 16.51 7.46
C ASP A 34 -11.36 15.99 6.04
N ALA A 35 -10.72 14.89 5.63
CA ALA A 35 -11.01 14.25 4.36
C ALA A 35 -12.44 13.71 4.30
N ALA A 36 -12.93 13.08 5.37
CA ALA A 36 -14.30 12.60 5.45
C ALA A 36 -15.34 13.73 5.38
N ASP A 37 -15.02 14.92 5.94
CA ASP A 37 -15.87 16.11 5.82
C ASP A 37 -15.97 16.63 4.37
N ILE A 38 -14.96 16.37 3.53
CA ILE A 38 -14.89 16.81 2.13
C ILE A 38 -15.45 15.75 1.16
N LEU A 39 -15.05 14.49 1.37
CA LEU A 39 -15.39 13.35 0.51
C LEU A 39 -16.76 12.74 0.87
N GLY A 40 -17.25 13.03 2.07
CA GLY A 40 -18.48 12.47 2.62
C GLY A 40 -18.24 11.23 3.49
N THR A 41 -19.22 10.94 4.33
CA THR A 41 -19.23 9.78 5.25
C THR A 41 -20.28 8.74 4.88
N GLU A 42 -20.99 8.94 3.77
CA GLU A 42 -22.07 8.04 3.33
C GLU A 42 -21.53 6.66 2.94
N SER A 43 -20.43 6.60 2.19
CA SER A 43 -19.80 5.36 1.75
C SER A 43 -18.28 5.51 1.80
N PHE A 44 -17.64 4.81 2.72
CA PHE A 44 -16.19 4.61 2.74
C PHE A 44 -15.84 3.40 3.60
N ALA A 45 -14.71 2.78 3.31
CA ALA A 45 -14.25 1.58 3.97
C ALA A 45 -12.79 1.70 4.35
N VAL A 46 -12.40 0.98 5.39
CA VAL A 46 -11.00 0.79 5.76
C VAL A 46 -10.59 -0.64 5.43
N HIS A 47 -9.43 -0.80 4.80
CA HIS A 47 -8.86 -2.07 4.38
C HIS A 47 -7.54 -2.30 5.10
N GLY A 48 -7.23 -3.53 5.51
CA GLY A 48 -5.94 -3.89 6.10
C GLY A 48 -5.43 -5.25 5.60
N PRO A 49 -4.20 -5.67 5.91
CA PRO A 49 -3.33 -5.12 6.96
C PRO A 49 -2.53 -3.86 6.59
N TYR A 50 -2.34 -3.62 5.29
CA TYR A 50 -1.72 -2.39 4.80
C TYR A 50 -2.78 -1.28 4.75
N LEU A 51 -2.93 -0.55 5.86
CA LEU A 51 -4.10 0.29 6.10
C LEU A 51 -4.40 1.27 4.96
N ARG A 52 -5.62 1.19 4.41
CA ARG A 52 -6.12 2.11 3.37
C ARG A 52 -7.53 2.54 3.70
N PHE A 53 -7.81 3.83 3.63
CA PHE A 53 -9.16 4.36 3.70
C PHE A 53 -9.61 4.71 2.30
N ARG A 54 -10.73 4.14 1.83
CA ARG A 54 -11.17 4.19 0.44
C ARG A 54 -12.55 4.82 0.32
N TRP A 55 -12.65 5.86 -0.50
CA TRP A 55 -13.91 6.55 -0.83
C TRP A 55 -14.28 6.35 -2.31
N PRO A 56 -15.44 5.73 -2.62
CA PRO A 56 -16.01 5.75 -3.96
C PRO A 56 -16.54 7.13 -4.31
N LEU A 57 -16.08 7.70 -5.41
CA LEU A 57 -16.56 8.97 -5.98
C LEU A 57 -16.97 8.72 -7.43
N GLY A 58 -18.20 8.24 -7.63
CA GLY A 58 -18.69 7.82 -8.95
C GLY A 58 -17.84 6.68 -9.52
N ASP A 59 -17.19 6.91 -10.67
CA ASP A 59 -16.33 5.93 -11.34
C ASP A 59 -14.88 5.97 -10.84
N ARG A 60 -14.59 6.71 -9.77
CA ARG A 60 -13.25 6.90 -9.23
C ARG A 60 -13.17 6.52 -7.76
N PHE A 61 -11.97 6.18 -7.32
CA PHE A 61 -11.65 6.04 -5.91
C PHE A 61 -10.66 7.12 -5.49
N ILE A 62 -10.79 7.56 -4.25
CA ILE A 62 -9.71 8.19 -3.50
C ILE A 62 -9.32 7.24 -2.38
N GLU A 63 -8.02 6.98 -2.24
CA GLU A 63 -7.47 6.28 -1.11
C GLU A 63 -6.55 7.17 -0.29
N ILE A 64 -6.67 7.09 1.03
CA ILE A 64 -5.73 7.68 1.96
C ILE A 64 -5.03 6.54 2.68
N ILE A 65 -3.71 6.50 2.59
CA ILE A 65 -2.87 5.45 3.15
C ILE A 65 -1.99 6.08 4.22
N PRO A 66 -2.35 5.97 5.51
CA PRO A 66 -1.47 6.31 6.60
C PRO A 66 -0.50 5.16 6.89
N LYS A 67 0.72 5.51 7.26
CA LYS A 67 1.72 4.54 7.73
C LYS A 67 2.43 5.11 8.95
N SER A 68 2.86 4.22 9.84
CA SER A 68 3.85 4.55 10.87
C SER A 68 5.08 3.68 10.66
N TRP A 69 6.26 4.29 10.73
CA TRP A 69 7.54 3.60 10.60
C TRP A 69 8.56 4.28 11.49
N ASN A 70 9.25 3.52 12.35
CA ASN A 70 10.25 4.03 13.30
C ASN A 70 9.77 5.23 14.15
N GLY A 71 8.48 5.24 14.53
CA GLY A 71 7.87 6.32 15.31
C GLY A 71 7.50 7.58 14.51
N GLU A 72 7.77 7.60 13.21
CA GLU A 72 7.34 8.66 12.28
C GLU A 72 6.05 8.28 11.56
N TYR A 73 5.27 9.29 11.18
CA TYR A 73 3.99 9.12 10.50
C TYR A 73 4.03 9.67 9.07
N PHE A 74 3.40 8.92 8.17
CA PHE A 74 3.36 9.21 6.74
C PHE A 74 1.94 9.14 6.24
N LEU A 75 1.62 10.01 5.28
CA LEU A 75 0.34 10.06 4.60
C LEU A 75 0.57 10.08 3.11
N SER A 76 -0.19 9.25 2.40
CA SER A 76 -0.29 9.34 0.95
C SER A 76 -1.74 9.29 0.50
N VAL A 77 -2.01 9.97 -0.61
CA VAL A 77 -3.30 10.04 -1.27
C VAL A 77 -3.14 9.46 -2.66
N ASN A 78 -3.96 8.46 -2.99
CA ASN A 78 -4.10 7.92 -4.32
C ASN A 78 -5.45 8.29 -4.90
N SER A 79 -5.53 8.43 -6.23
CA SER A 79 -6.79 8.40 -6.94
C SER A 79 -6.68 7.70 -8.27
N PHE A 80 -7.70 6.93 -8.63
CA PHE A 80 -7.71 6.09 -9.83
C PHE A 80 -9.12 5.74 -10.27
N ASN A 81 -9.24 5.31 -11.53
CA ASN A 81 -10.49 4.79 -12.09
C ASN A 81 -10.85 3.42 -11.49
N ARG A 82 -12.11 3.26 -11.07
CA ARG A 82 -12.66 2.06 -10.41
C ARG A 82 -12.59 0.81 -11.28
N GLU A 83 -12.97 0.89 -12.55
CA GLU A 83 -13.09 -0.30 -13.41
C GLU A 83 -11.73 -0.96 -13.62
N ARG A 84 -10.70 -0.18 -13.95
CA ARG A 84 -9.37 -0.73 -14.19
C ARG A 84 -8.65 -1.12 -12.91
N ALA A 85 -8.66 -0.26 -11.90
CA ALA A 85 -7.91 -0.54 -10.67
C ALA A 85 -8.46 -1.77 -9.94
N ILE A 86 -9.78 -1.92 -9.88
CA ILE A 86 -10.42 -3.04 -9.19
C ILE A 86 -10.45 -4.25 -10.14
N ASN A 87 -11.23 -4.20 -11.23
CA ASN A 87 -11.51 -5.39 -12.04
C ASN A 87 -10.32 -5.92 -12.83
N ILE A 88 -9.32 -5.09 -13.13
CA ILE A 88 -8.17 -5.50 -13.94
C ILE A 88 -6.92 -5.64 -13.09
N GLU A 89 -6.60 -4.66 -12.24
CA GLU A 89 -5.30 -4.63 -11.57
C GLU A 89 -5.32 -5.34 -10.20
N GLU A 90 -6.21 -4.97 -9.28
CA GLU A 90 -6.41 -5.72 -8.02
C GLU A 90 -6.91 -7.13 -8.32
N GLY A 91 -7.82 -7.29 -9.30
CA GLY A 91 -8.26 -8.60 -9.76
C GLY A 91 -7.10 -9.49 -10.21
N ARG A 92 -6.12 -8.95 -10.96
CA ARG A 92 -4.92 -9.69 -11.36
C ARG A 92 -4.00 -10.02 -10.19
N GLU A 93 -3.86 -9.15 -9.20
CA GLU A 93 -3.05 -9.45 -8.01
C GLU A 93 -3.67 -10.56 -7.19
N PHE A 94 -5.00 -10.54 -7.02
CA PHE A 94 -5.67 -11.64 -6.34
C PHE A 94 -5.68 -12.94 -7.17
N GLU A 95 -5.65 -12.86 -8.50
CA GLU A 95 -5.68 -14.03 -9.39
C GLU A 95 -4.29 -14.65 -9.65
N TYR A 96 -3.25 -13.82 -9.75
CA TYR A 96 -1.91 -14.24 -10.18
C TYR A 96 -0.76 -13.76 -9.28
N GLY A 97 -1.04 -12.89 -8.31
CA GLY A 97 -0.03 -12.38 -7.39
C GLY A 97 0.36 -13.44 -6.36
N GLU A 98 1.56 -13.31 -5.84
CA GLU A 98 1.99 -14.10 -4.69
C GLU A 98 1.25 -13.61 -3.44
N PHE A 99 1.12 -14.47 -2.44
CA PHE A 99 0.23 -14.20 -1.30
C PHE A 99 0.67 -13.04 -0.41
N TYR A 100 1.95 -12.73 -0.38
CA TYR A 100 2.49 -11.52 0.27
C TYR A 100 2.30 -10.24 -0.57
N GLU A 101 1.85 -10.34 -1.82
CA GLU A 101 1.58 -9.20 -2.71
C GLU A 101 0.14 -8.69 -2.57
N PHE A 102 -0.71 -9.36 -1.79
CA PHE A 102 -2.10 -8.95 -1.66
C PHE A 102 -2.24 -7.57 -1.03
N PRO A 103 -3.01 -6.66 -1.65
CA PRO A 103 -3.11 -5.27 -1.19
C PRO A 103 -3.83 -5.17 0.16
N TYR A 104 -4.72 -6.11 0.46
CA TYR A 104 -5.49 -6.21 1.70
C TYR A 104 -6.11 -7.61 1.86
N VAL A 105 -6.45 -7.97 3.09
CA VAL A 105 -7.05 -9.26 3.50
C VAL A 105 -8.43 -9.06 4.15
N TRP A 106 -8.67 -7.91 4.78
CA TRP A 106 -9.94 -7.59 5.43
C TRP A 106 -10.39 -6.17 5.14
N ALA A 107 -11.70 -5.91 5.24
CA ALA A 107 -12.25 -4.56 5.24
C ALA A 107 -13.41 -4.38 6.21
N ALA A 108 -13.53 -3.16 6.68
CA ALA A 108 -14.60 -2.66 7.52
C ALA A 108 -15.23 -1.44 6.83
N GLU A 109 -16.49 -1.55 6.43
CA GLU A 109 -17.31 -0.48 5.90
C GLU A 109 -17.70 0.46 7.05
N LEU A 110 -17.20 1.69 7.00
CA LEU A 110 -17.42 2.73 8.02
C LEU A 110 -18.53 3.69 7.63
N GLY A 111 -18.89 3.74 6.34
CA GLY A 111 -20.03 4.51 5.84
C GLY A 111 -21.38 3.90 6.19
N SER A 112 -22.44 4.70 6.08
CA SER A 112 -23.82 4.25 6.29
C SER A 112 -24.35 3.34 5.17
N THR A 113 -23.78 3.46 3.97
CA THR A 113 -24.14 2.67 2.79
C THR A 113 -22.96 1.79 2.38
N PRO A 114 -23.13 0.46 2.46
CA PRO A 114 -22.20 -0.51 1.92
C PRO A 114 -21.84 -0.24 0.47
N PHE A 115 -20.56 -0.38 0.12
CA PHE A 115 -20.15 -0.39 -1.29
C PHE A 115 -19.22 -1.57 -1.50
N HIS A 116 -19.78 -2.62 -2.08
CA HIS A 116 -19.05 -3.84 -2.34
C HIS A 116 -18.08 -3.65 -3.51
N ASN A 117 -16.84 -4.09 -3.31
CA ASN A 117 -15.80 -4.13 -4.33
C ASN A 117 -15.31 -5.56 -4.60
N SER A 118 -16.07 -6.58 -4.19
CA SER A 118 -15.64 -7.98 -4.34
C SER A 118 -15.40 -8.33 -5.80
N ILE A 119 -14.24 -8.95 -6.06
CA ILE A 119 -13.98 -9.58 -7.35
C ILE A 119 -13.36 -10.96 -7.19
N TYR A 120 -12.41 -11.18 -6.27
CA TYR A 120 -11.80 -12.51 -6.09
C TYR A 120 -11.37 -12.71 -4.64
N GLY A 121 -11.68 -13.87 -4.08
CA GLY A 121 -11.17 -14.30 -2.78
C GLY A 121 -10.00 -15.27 -2.98
N VAL A 122 -8.97 -15.13 -2.17
CA VAL A 122 -7.80 -16.02 -2.18
C VAL A 122 -8.06 -17.20 -1.25
N CYS A 123 -7.65 -18.38 -1.69
CA CYS A 123 -7.69 -19.57 -0.86
C CYS A 123 -6.35 -19.78 -0.14
N ILE A 124 -6.38 -19.88 1.18
CA ILE A 124 -5.23 -20.25 2.01
C ILE A 124 -5.20 -21.78 2.07
N LEU A 125 -4.11 -22.37 1.59
CA LEU A 125 -3.98 -23.81 1.38
C LEU A 125 -3.20 -24.53 2.47
N ASN A 126 -2.25 -23.83 3.11
CA ASN A 126 -1.34 -24.38 4.10
C ASN A 126 -0.98 -23.34 5.16
N TRP A 127 -0.26 -23.79 6.18
CA TRP A 127 0.13 -22.95 7.31
C TRP A 127 1.12 -21.83 6.95
N ASP A 128 1.98 -22.02 5.94
CA ASP A 128 2.92 -20.99 5.49
C ASP A 128 2.17 -19.81 4.85
N MET A 129 1.19 -20.09 3.99
CA MET A 129 0.29 -19.07 3.45
C MET A 129 -0.53 -18.40 4.56
N PHE A 130 -0.99 -19.16 5.56
CA PHE A 130 -1.72 -18.58 6.69
C PHE A 130 -0.85 -17.58 7.46
N ASP A 131 0.42 -17.91 7.69
CA ASP A 131 1.35 -17.08 8.45
C ASP A 131 1.61 -15.74 7.75
N GLU A 132 1.86 -15.76 6.44
CA GLU A 132 2.14 -14.53 5.69
C GLU A 132 0.89 -13.68 5.41
N THR A 133 -0.32 -14.27 5.48
CA THR A 133 -1.58 -13.56 5.18
C THR A 133 -2.39 -13.25 6.44
N LEU A 134 -3.08 -14.24 7.01
CA LEU A 134 -3.99 -14.05 8.14
C LEU A 134 -3.26 -13.81 9.45
N ALA A 135 -2.15 -14.50 9.73
CA ALA A 135 -1.38 -14.24 10.94
C ALA A 135 -0.77 -12.84 10.90
N GLY A 136 -0.13 -12.46 9.78
CA GLY A 136 0.33 -11.09 9.55
C GLY A 136 -0.79 -10.05 9.68
N ALA A 137 -2.01 -10.38 9.22
CA ALA A 137 -3.16 -9.49 9.41
C ALA A 137 -3.56 -9.33 10.88
N LEU A 138 -3.61 -10.41 11.65
CA LEU A 138 -3.88 -10.36 13.09
C LEU A 138 -2.80 -9.56 13.85
N GLU A 139 -1.54 -9.73 13.48
CA GLU A 139 -0.40 -9.05 14.08
C GLU A 139 -0.41 -7.54 13.78
N ALA A 140 -0.88 -7.15 12.59
CA ALA A 140 -1.00 -5.75 12.19
C ALA A 140 -2.24 -5.03 12.77
N LEU A 141 -3.28 -5.76 13.22
CA LEU A 141 -4.56 -5.18 13.68
C LEU A 141 -4.38 -4.06 14.73
N PRO A 142 -3.58 -4.22 15.80
CA PRO A 142 -3.41 -3.17 16.79
C PRO A 142 -2.84 -1.87 16.20
N GLY A 143 -1.84 -1.98 15.32
CA GLY A 143 -1.26 -0.83 14.62
C GLY A 143 -2.22 -0.20 13.61
N ASN A 144 -3.06 -1.00 12.97
CA ASN A 144 -4.14 -0.51 12.10
C ASN A 144 -5.17 0.29 12.90
N LEU A 145 -5.62 -0.23 14.05
CA LEU A 145 -6.57 0.46 14.94
C LEU A 145 -6.03 1.78 15.49
N ASP A 146 -4.72 1.84 15.76
CA ASP A 146 -4.01 3.04 16.18
C ASP A 146 -4.18 4.18 15.15
N LEU A 147 -4.04 3.86 13.86
CA LEU A 147 -4.16 4.83 12.76
C LEU A 147 -5.62 5.14 12.37
N ILE A 148 -6.59 4.36 12.83
CA ILE A 148 -8.02 4.66 12.67
C ILE A 148 -8.43 5.72 13.70
N PRO A 149 -9.06 6.84 13.30
CA PRO A 149 -9.60 7.84 14.24
C PRO A 149 -10.49 7.19 15.31
N PRO A 150 -10.35 7.57 16.61
CA PRO A 150 -11.07 6.92 17.71
C PRO A 150 -12.58 6.81 17.51
N GLN A 151 -13.21 7.79 16.88
CA GLN A 151 -14.65 7.83 16.60
C GLN A 151 -15.13 6.85 15.52
N TRP A 152 -14.21 6.28 14.74
CA TRP A 152 -14.50 5.25 13.74
C TRP A 152 -14.08 3.85 14.20
N ARG A 153 -13.34 3.75 15.30
CA ARG A 153 -12.89 2.46 15.83
C ARG A 153 -14.10 1.64 16.27
N ARG A 154 -14.11 0.39 15.83
CA ARG A 154 -14.97 -0.67 16.34
C ARG A 154 -14.14 -1.93 16.56
N PRO A 155 -14.57 -2.88 17.39
CA PRO A 155 -13.90 -4.16 17.50
C PRO A 155 -13.75 -4.80 16.12
N LEU A 156 -12.52 -5.19 15.77
CA LEU A 156 -12.25 -5.97 14.56
C LEU A 156 -11.86 -7.37 15.02
N THR A 157 -12.75 -8.33 14.76
CA THR A 157 -12.67 -9.66 15.35
C THR A 157 -12.69 -10.73 14.27
N PHE A 158 -11.63 -11.53 14.24
CA PHE A 158 -11.61 -12.80 13.50
C PHE A 158 -12.09 -13.92 14.41
N ARG A 159 -12.82 -14.90 13.85
CA ARG A 159 -13.32 -16.05 14.62
C ARG A 159 -13.02 -17.36 13.92
N TRP A 160 -12.66 -18.35 14.72
CA TRP A 160 -12.51 -19.73 14.27
C TRP A 160 -13.22 -20.70 15.20
N ASP A 161 -13.77 -21.75 14.63
CA ASP A 161 -14.31 -22.89 15.37
C ASP A 161 -13.16 -23.80 15.82
N MET A 162 -12.91 -23.80 17.12
CA MET A 162 -11.94 -24.65 17.80
C MET A 162 -12.66 -25.69 18.69
N SER A 163 -13.85 -26.14 18.29
CA SER A 163 -14.60 -27.19 19.01
C SER A 163 -13.83 -28.51 19.10
N ALA A 164 -12.98 -28.82 18.13
CA ALA A 164 -12.19 -30.05 18.13
C ALA A 164 -11.15 -30.11 19.26
N SER A 165 -10.65 -28.97 19.73
CA SER A 165 -9.79 -28.86 20.93
C SER A 165 -10.60 -28.67 22.23
N GLY A 166 -11.93 -28.59 22.14
CA GLY A 166 -12.83 -28.42 23.28
C GLY A 166 -13.10 -26.96 23.68
N LEU A 167 -12.60 -25.97 22.92
CA LEU A 167 -12.79 -24.54 23.23
C LEU A 167 -14.09 -23.97 22.65
N GLY A 168 -14.60 -24.54 21.56
CA GLY A 168 -15.71 -23.96 20.80
C GLY A 168 -15.23 -22.79 19.94
N THR A 169 -16.06 -21.76 19.76
CA THR A 169 -15.65 -20.55 19.03
C THR A 169 -14.62 -19.74 19.81
N VAL A 170 -13.49 -19.44 19.15
CA VAL A 170 -12.45 -18.57 19.68
C VAL A 170 -12.36 -17.30 18.82
N ALA A 171 -12.46 -16.15 19.49
CA ALA A 171 -12.43 -14.83 18.90
C ALA A 171 -11.07 -14.17 19.13
N PHE A 172 -10.51 -13.57 18.08
CA PHE A 172 -9.27 -12.81 18.08
C PHE A 172 -9.61 -11.36 17.76
N THR A 173 -9.70 -10.54 18.81
CA THR A 173 -10.17 -9.16 18.72
C THR A 173 -9.01 -8.19 18.85
N GLY A 174 -8.80 -7.37 17.82
CA GLY A 174 -7.81 -6.29 17.84
C GLY A 174 -8.21 -5.16 18.79
N THR A 175 -7.25 -4.66 19.56
CA THR A 175 -7.32 -3.41 20.31
C THR A 175 -6.04 -2.62 20.06
N VAL A 176 -6.00 -1.33 20.43
CA VAL A 176 -4.76 -0.53 20.34
C VAL A 176 -3.63 -1.07 21.23
N GLU A 177 -3.98 -1.78 22.31
CA GLU A 177 -3.03 -2.37 23.27
C GLU A 177 -2.46 -3.71 22.79
N GLY A 178 -3.16 -4.42 21.89
CA GLY A 178 -2.76 -5.74 21.44
C GLY A 178 -3.93 -6.56 20.89
N LEU A 179 -3.77 -7.88 20.89
CA LEU A 179 -4.79 -8.81 20.40
C LEU A 179 -5.38 -9.59 21.58
N THR A 180 -6.69 -9.49 21.78
CA THR A 180 -7.39 -10.25 22.82
C THR A 180 -7.96 -11.53 22.25
N VAL A 181 -7.49 -12.67 22.77
CA VAL A 181 -8.01 -14.00 22.45
C VAL A 181 -9.09 -14.35 23.47
N THR A 182 -10.30 -14.63 23.00
CA THR A 182 -11.46 -14.94 23.84
C THR A 182 -12.08 -16.28 23.46
N VAL A 183 -12.27 -17.17 24.43
CA VAL A 183 -13.09 -18.37 24.28
C VAL A 183 -14.54 -17.97 24.59
N GLU A 184 -15.39 -17.88 23.57
CA GLU A 184 -16.73 -17.27 23.72
C GLU A 184 -17.65 -18.09 24.64
N SER A 185 -17.47 -19.41 24.68
CA SER A 185 -18.28 -20.31 25.49
C SER A 185 -18.07 -20.15 27.01
N THR A 186 -16.86 -19.77 27.42
CA THR A 186 -16.47 -19.63 28.83
C THR A 186 -16.28 -18.16 29.25
N GLY A 187 -16.10 -17.26 28.29
CA GLY A 187 -15.70 -15.87 28.52
C GLY A 187 -14.23 -15.74 28.97
N GLU A 188 -13.44 -16.80 28.83
CA GLU A 188 -12.02 -16.80 29.17
C GLU A 188 -11.22 -15.96 28.18
N GLN A 189 -10.35 -15.07 28.69
CA GLN A 189 -9.61 -14.11 27.87
C GLN A 189 -8.12 -14.11 28.17
N VAL A 190 -7.32 -13.82 27.13
CA VAL A 190 -5.89 -13.52 27.21
C VAL A 190 -5.57 -12.38 26.25
N LEU A 191 -4.98 -11.30 26.78
CA LEU A 191 -4.42 -10.22 25.97
C LEU A 191 -2.99 -10.57 25.59
N ILE A 192 -2.69 -10.56 24.30
CA ILE A 192 -1.34 -10.60 23.76
C ILE A 192 -0.95 -9.14 23.49
N PRO A 193 -0.02 -8.54 24.25
CA PRO A 193 0.41 -7.16 24.05
C PRO A 193 0.96 -6.93 22.65
N ARG A 194 0.69 -5.74 22.09
CA ARG A 194 1.15 -5.34 20.75
C ARG A 194 2.67 -5.54 20.55
N ALA A 195 3.46 -5.27 21.59
CA ALA A 195 4.92 -5.39 21.52
C ALA A 195 5.41 -6.83 21.28
N LEU A 196 4.60 -7.83 21.62
CA LEU A 196 4.98 -9.25 21.50
C LEU A 196 4.51 -9.88 20.17
N LEU A 197 3.55 -9.24 19.48
CA LEU A 197 2.95 -9.78 18.27
C LEU A 197 3.97 -9.83 17.13
N GLY A 198 4.05 -10.97 16.45
CA GLY A 198 4.91 -11.15 15.28
C GLY A 198 6.40 -11.24 15.60
N ASN A 199 6.81 -11.09 16.86
CA ASN A 199 8.20 -11.25 17.31
C ASN A 199 8.31 -12.47 18.23
N GLU A 200 7.88 -12.33 19.48
CA GLU A 200 7.92 -13.38 20.52
C GLU A 200 6.68 -14.28 20.48
N VAL A 201 5.55 -13.76 20.01
CA VAL A 201 4.28 -14.49 19.87
C VAL A 201 3.82 -14.43 18.43
N LYS A 202 3.98 -15.56 17.72
CA LYS A 202 3.56 -15.73 16.33
C LYS A 202 2.09 -16.15 16.27
N MET A 203 1.26 -15.40 15.55
CA MET A 203 -0.18 -15.69 15.54
C MET A 203 -0.54 -16.99 14.83
N GLY A 204 0.28 -17.42 13.88
CA GLY A 204 0.19 -18.74 13.27
C GLY A 204 0.27 -19.88 14.27
N ASP A 205 1.22 -19.81 15.21
CA ASP A 205 1.41 -20.83 16.25
C ASP A 205 0.27 -20.80 17.27
N VAL A 206 -0.21 -19.61 17.63
CA VAL A 206 -1.33 -19.45 18.57
C VAL A 206 -2.61 -20.03 17.98
N VAL A 207 -2.95 -19.69 16.73
CA VAL A 207 -4.17 -20.19 16.08
C VAL A 207 -4.10 -21.71 15.90
N ALA A 208 -2.98 -22.24 15.37
CA ALA A 208 -2.79 -23.67 15.21
C ALA A 208 -2.82 -24.43 16.55
N GLY A 209 -2.15 -23.89 17.57
CA GLY A 209 -2.06 -24.49 18.89
C GLY A 209 -3.43 -24.58 19.56
N LEU A 210 -4.19 -23.49 19.58
CA LEU A 210 -5.54 -23.46 20.17
C LEU A 210 -6.54 -24.32 19.39
N ALA A 211 -6.33 -24.51 18.09
CA ALA A 211 -7.06 -25.49 17.29
C ALA A 211 -6.65 -26.95 17.59
N GLY A 212 -5.75 -27.20 18.56
CA GLY A 212 -5.31 -28.52 18.96
C GLY A 212 -4.16 -29.08 18.11
N GLY A 213 -3.44 -28.23 17.38
CA GLY A 213 -2.39 -28.65 16.44
C GLY A 213 -2.93 -29.36 15.20
N LEU A 214 -4.21 -29.15 14.90
CA LEU A 214 -4.86 -29.74 13.73
C LEU A 214 -4.32 -29.14 12.42
N PRO A 215 -4.42 -29.89 11.31
CA PRO A 215 -4.18 -29.34 9.99
C PRO A 215 -5.08 -28.12 9.70
N LEU A 216 -4.56 -27.15 8.94
CA LEU A 216 -5.27 -25.92 8.63
C LEU A 216 -6.66 -26.20 8.01
N GLY A 217 -6.74 -27.13 7.06
CA GLY A 217 -7.99 -27.47 6.37
C GLY A 217 -9.11 -28.02 7.29
N ALA A 218 -8.78 -28.42 8.53
CA ALA A 218 -9.74 -28.86 9.53
C ALA A 218 -10.35 -27.71 10.36
N ILE A 219 -9.73 -26.52 10.33
CA ILE A 219 -10.19 -25.34 11.09
C ILE A 219 -11.25 -24.62 10.26
N ARG A 220 -12.44 -24.41 10.83
CA ARG A 220 -13.52 -23.68 10.16
C ARG A 220 -13.54 -22.23 10.61
N SER A 221 -13.60 -21.30 9.66
CA SER A 221 -13.87 -19.90 9.95
C SER A 221 -15.28 -19.74 10.49
N ALA A 222 -15.46 -18.85 11.45
CA ALA A 222 -16.77 -18.39 11.90
C ALA A 222 -16.96 -16.92 11.51
N ASP A 223 -18.21 -16.44 11.53
CA ASP A 223 -18.52 -15.08 11.11
C ASP A 223 -17.69 -14.06 11.91
N PRO A 224 -16.95 -13.17 11.24
CA PRO A 224 -16.20 -12.12 11.92
C PRO A 224 -17.15 -11.05 12.49
N ASP A 225 -16.65 -10.19 13.37
CA ASP A 225 -17.40 -9.04 13.91
C ASP A 225 -16.62 -7.74 13.69
N GLY A 226 -17.35 -6.71 13.30
CA GLY A 226 -16.82 -5.43 12.83
C GLY A 226 -16.01 -5.47 11.53
N ILE A 227 -15.84 -6.63 10.91
CA ILE A 227 -15.23 -6.83 9.59
C ILE A 227 -16.33 -7.27 8.63
N ASP A 228 -16.58 -6.49 7.58
CA ASP A 228 -17.63 -6.80 6.60
C ASP A 228 -17.13 -7.76 5.52
N TRP A 229 -15.80 -7.78 5.28
CA TRP A 229 -15.18 -8.60 4.26
C TRP A 229 -13.86 -9.20 4.75
N VAL A 230 -13.70 -10.50 4.55
CA VAL A 230 -12.42 -11.20 4.61
C VAL A 230 -12.22 -11.85 3.24
N TRP A 231 -11.20 -11.41 2.51
CA TRP A 231 -10.93 -11.89 1.15
C TRP A 231 -10.12 -13.18 1.12
N THR A 232 -9.70 -13.69 2.27
CA THR A 232 -9.05 -14.98 2.38
C THR A 232 -10.00 -16.01 2.97
N SER A 233 -10.14 -17.15 2.28
CA SER A 233 -10.86 -18.31 2.78
C SER A 233 -9.88 -19.45 2.99
N ILE A 234 -9.98 -20.15 4.12
CA ILE A 234 -9.21 -21.38 4.32
C ILE A 234 -9.83 -22.44 3.40
N LEU A 235 -9.06 -22.97 2.46
CA LEU A 235 -9.56 -24.05 1.61
C LEU A 235 -9.60 -25.34 2.40
N HIS A 236 -10.77 -25.94 2.48
CA HIS A 236 -10.93 -27.16 3.24
C HIS A 236 -10.51 -28.39 2.43
N SER A 237 -10.10 -29.45 3.11
CA SER A 237 -9.54 -30.65 2.46
C SER A 237 -10.50 -31.34 1.50
N ASP A 238 -11.81 -31.11 1.64
CA ASP A 238 -12.89 -31.58 0.77
C ASP A 238 -13.23 -30.64 -0.39
N GLU A 239 -12.66 -29.44 -0.43
CA GLU A 239 -12.94 -28.41 -1.43
C GLU A 239 -11.91 -28.40 -2.56
N ARG A 240 -12.36 -28.03 -3.76
CA ARG A 240 -11.48 -27.78 -4.92
C ARG A 240 -11.51 -26.30 -5.24
N HIS A 241 -10.33 -25.74 -5.44
CA HIS A 241 -10.20 -24.36 -5.89
C HIS A 241 -10.81 -24.20 -7.29
N PRO A 242 -11.66 -23.17 -7.53
CA PRO A 242 -12.34 -23.00 -8.81
C PRO A 242 -11.41 -22.68 -9.98
N PHE A 243 -10.18 -22.22 -9.72
CA PHE A 243 -9.21 -21.81 -10.74
C PHE A 243 -7.96 -22.70 -10.82
N ASP A 244 -7.88 -23.79 -10.05
CA ASP A 244 -6.65 -24.57 -9.95
C ASP A 244 -6.73 -25.93 -10.67
N THR A 245 -5.84 -26.13 -11.65
CA THR A 245 -5.60 -27.41 -12.33
C THR A 245 -4.44 -28.22 -11.72
N ASN A 246 -3.70 -27.65 -10.75
CA ASN A 246 -2.47 -28.18 -10.15
C ASN A 246 -2.48 -28.25 -8.60
N ALA A 247 -3.64 -28.02 -7.94
CA ALA A 247 -3.83 -27.95 -6.47
C ALA A 247 -3.27 -29.12 -5.63
N ASP A 248 -2.93 -30.23 -6.28
CA ASP A 248 -2.38 -31.42 -5.63
C ASP A 248 -0.87 -31.26 -5.29
N GLU A 249 -0.15 -30.31 -5.89
CA GLU A 249 1.31 -30.12 -5.66
C GLU A 249 1.67 -29.12 -4.52
N GLU A 250 0.77 -28.19 -4.13
CA GLU A 250 1.04 -27.14 -3.11
C GLU A 250 0.38 -27.39 -1.74
N ARG A 251 -0.28 -28.54 -1.56
CA ARG A 251 -1.00 -28.92 -0.33
C ARG A 251 -0.13 -29.52 0.77
N GLU A 252 1.19 -29.32 0.74
CA GLU A 252 2.02 -29.69 1.88
C GLU A 252 1.61 -28.82 3.08
N GLU A 253 0.93 -29.43 4.05
CA GLU A 253 0.35 -28.75 5.22
C GLU A 253 1.40 -28.12 6.16
N GLY A 254 2.70 -28.25 5.84
CA GLY A 254 3.79 -27.87 6.72
C GLY A 254 3.94 -28.84 7.91
N PRO A 255 4.92 -28.61 8.78
CA PRO A 255 5.13 -29.45 9.96
C PRO A 255 3.97 -29.30 10.97
N ALA A 256 3.64 -30.40 11.65
CA ALA A 256 2.64 -30.39 12.71
C ALA A 256 3.03 -29.40 13.84
N ARG A 257 2.10 -28.50 14.19
CA ARG A 257 2.30 -27.50 15.23
C ARG A 257 1.81 -28.03 16.58
N PRO A 258 2.50 -27.72 17.70
CA PRO A 258 2.13 -28.24 19.01
C PRO A 258 0.78 -27.67 19.46
N ALA A 259 -0.08 -28.54 20.02
CA ALA A 259 -1.32 -28.11 20.65
C ALA A 259 -1.05 -27.18 21.84
N MET A 260 -1.95 -26.22 22.05
CA MET A 260 -1.84 -25.17 23.06
C MET A 260 -3.19 -25.01 23.78
N THR A 261 -3.15 -24.90 25.10
CA THR A 261 -4.32 -24.49 25.92
C THR A 261 -4.30 -22.97 26.16
N MET A 262 -5.41 -22.41 26.64
CA MET A 262 -5.43 -21.00 27.08
C MET A 262 -4.41 -20.70 28.19
N ASP A 263 -4.12 -21.66 29.06
CA ASP A 263 -3.07 -21.52 30.09
C ASP A 263 -1.66 -21.57 29.51
N ASP A 264 -1.43 -22.36 28.45
CA ASP A 264 -0.17 -22.33 27.70
C ASP A 264 0.03 -20.97 27.03
N LEU A 265 -1.03 -20.40 26.42
CA LEU A 265 -0.98 -19.07 25.85
C LEU A 265 -0.66 -18.00 26.92
N ARG A 266 -1.28 -18.05 28.10
CA ARG A 266 -0.93 -17.15 29.21
C ARG A 266 0.52 -17.27 29.62
N ARG A 267 1.03 -18.50 29.74
CA ARG A 267 2.42 -18.74 30.09
C ARG A 267 3.36 -18.22 29.00
N LEU A 268 3.03 -18.44 27.73
CA LEU A 268 3.78 -17.93 26.59
C LEU A 268 3.89 -16.40 26.66
N VAL A 269 2.75 -15.70 26.81
CA VAL A 269 2.73 -14.23 26.93
C VAL A 269 3.50 -13.74 28.15
N ALA A 270 3.37 -14.42 29.29
CA ALA A 270 4.09 -14.04 30.51
C ALA A 270 5.61 -14.22 30.38
N VAL A 271 6.08 -15.33 29.79
CA VAL A 271 7.50 -15.58 29.54
C VAL A 271 8.06 -14.58 28.54
N ALA A 272 7.35 -14.37 27.42
CA ALA A 272 7.74 -13.40 26.41
C ALA A 272 7.81 -11.97 26.97
N SER A 273 6.93 -11.60 27.90
CA SER A 273 6.98 -10.30 28.59
C SER A 273 8.20 -10.15 29.52
N ILE A 274 8.70 -11.24 30.10
CA ILE A 274 9.90 -11.23 30.95
C ILE A 274 11.15 -11.08 30.09
N ASP A 275 11.23 -11.82 28.98
CA ASP A 275 12.36 -11.77 28.05
C ASP A 275 12.36 -10.47 27.23
N GLY A 276 11.18 -9.95 26.87
CA GLY A 276 11.01 -8.66 26.18
C GLY A 276 11.43 -7.46 27.03
N ASN A 277 11.33 -7.53 28.37
CA ASN A 277 11.89 -6.51 29.28
C ASN A 277 13.43 -6.55 29.36
N ALA A 278 14.09 -7.59 28.84
CA ALA A 278 15.54 -7.66 28.69
C ALA A 278 16.02 -7.14 27.33
N ALA A 279 15.10 -6.82 26.42
CA ALA A 279 15.35 -6.21 25.13
C ALA A 279 14.83 -4.77 25.12
N ASP A 280 15.41 -3.92 25.97
CA ASP A 280 15.66 -2.53 25.56
C ASP A 280 16.62 -2.61 24.36
N THR A 281 16.08 -2.91 23.18
CA THR A 281 16.74 -2.48 21.96
C THR A 281 16.53 -0.99 21.93
N GLU A 282 17.46 -0.27 22.58
CA GLU A 282 17.92 0.99 22.05
C GLU A 282 18.09 0.76 20.55
N SER A 283 17.07 1.15 19.78
CA SER A 283 17.28 1.48 18.40
C SER A 283 18.31 2.59 18.49
N GLU A 284 19.58 2.25 18.18
CA GLU A 284 20.60 3.28 17.96
C GLU A 284 19.90 4.35 17.13
N PRO A 285 19.90 5.63 17.57
CA PRO A 285 19.30 6.67 16.78
C PRO A 285 19.89 6.53 15.40
N SER A 286 19.03 6.24 14.41
CA SER A 286 19.42 6.07 13.01
C SER A 286 20.49 7.11 12.75
N GLY A 287 21.72 6.63 12.53
CA GLY A 287 22.92 7.46 12.60
C GLY A 287 22.66 8.77 11.87
N ALA A 288 23.08 9.87 12.50
CA ALA A 288 22.99 11.22 11.97
C ALA A 288 23.02 11.17 10.45
N VAL A 289 21.94 11.63 9.79
CA VAL A 289 21.82 11.68 8.33
C VAL A 289 23.21 12.08 7.81
N PRO A 290 23.93 11.20 7.10
CA PRO A 290 25.29 11.51 6.71
C PRO A 290 25.24 12.82 5.95
N ASP A 291 26.08 13.80 6.33
CA ASP A 291 26.04 15.17 5.81
C ASP A 291 25.87 15.16 4.27
N VAL A 292 24.63 15.40 3.80
CA VAL A 292 24.27 15.37 2.38
C VAL A 292 24.38 16.79 1.88
N GLU A 293 25.19 16.99 0.85
CA GLU A 293 25.33 18.29 0.20
C GLU A 293 24.07 18.59 -0.61
N ILE A 294 23.31 19.61 -0.20
CA ILE A 294 22.14 20.09 -0.94
C ILE A 294 22.61 21.04 -2.04
N LEU A 295 22.48 20.60 -3.29
CA LEU A 295 22.83 21.37 -4.48
C LEU A 295 21.63 22.16 -5.05
N PRO A 296 21.87 23.26 -5.77
CA PRO A 296 20.82 23.90 -6.55
C PRO A 296 20.30 22.93 -7.62
N MET A 297 18.97 22.82 -7.72
CA MET A 297 18.31 21.96 -8.70
C MET A 297 18.69 22.38 -10.13
N ARG A 298 19.06 21.39 -10.96
CA ARG A 298 19.36 21.60 -12.38
C ARG A 298 18.24 21.03 -13.24
N ILE A 299 17.51 21.92 -13.91
CA ILE A 299 16.44 21.56 -14.85
C ILE A 299 17.05 21.36 -16.24
N GLY A 300 16.94 20.16 -16.80
CA GLY A 300 17.39 19.86 -18.16
C GLY A 300 16.37 20.19 -19.24
N PHE A 301 15.08 20.13 -18.92
CA PHE A 301 13.99 20.57 -19.80
C PHE A 301 13.01 21.43 -19.06
N THR A 302 12.70 22.61 -19.61
CA THR A 302 11.60 23.46 -19.13
C THR A 302 10.24 22.81 -19.37
N ILE A 303 9.21 23.25 -18.62
CA ILE A 303 7.83 22.77 -18.78
C ILE A 303 7.36 22.87 -20.23
N SER A 304 7.62 23.99 -20.92
CA SER A 304 7.24 24.16 -22.33
C SER A 304 7.96 23.18 -23.26
N GLN A 305 9.22 22.83 -22.97
CA GLN A 305 9.94 21.81 -23.75
C GLN A 305 9.36 20.42 -23.49
N VAL A 306 9.02 20.08 -22.24
CA VAL A 306 8.35 18.82 -21.90
C VAL A 306 7.03 18.68 -22.67
N LEU A 307 6.17 19.70 -22.63
CA LEU A 307 4.92 19.69 -23.39
C LEU A 307 5.16 19.55 -24.89
N GLY A 308 6.18 20.24 -25.43
CA GLY A 308 6.54 20.16 -26.84
C GLY A 308 7.09 18.80 -27.27
N ILE A 309 7.80 18.08 -26.39
CA ILE A 309 8.23 16.69 -26.62
C ILE A 309 7.00 15.80 -26.67
N VAL A 310 6.13 15.87 -25.65
CA VAL A 310 4.89 15.09 -25.58
C VAL A 310 4.02 15.32 -26.82
N ASP A 311 3.77 16.57 -27.20
CA ASP A 311 2.99 16.91 -28.40
C ASP A 311 3.55 16.28 -29.69
N GLN A 312 4.87 16.25 -29.84
CA GLN A 312 5.52 15.70 -31.04
C GLN A 312 5.44 14.18 -31.06
N VAL A 313 5.65 13.52 -29.92
CA VAL A 313 5.48 12.06 -29.79
C VAL A 313 4.04 11.66 -30.09
N LEU A 314 3.05 12.37 -29.53
CA LEU A 314 1.62 12.14 -29.81
C LEU A 314 1.23 12.38 -31.28
N LYS A 315 2.03 13.13 -32.04
CA LYS A 315 1.86 13.32 -33.49
C LYS A 315 2.57 12.24 -34.32
N GLY A 316 3.21 11.25 -33.68
CA GLY A 316 3.92 10.15 -34.32
C GLY A 316 5.38 10.44 -34.63
N THR A 317 5.98 11.47 -34.01
CA THR A 317 7.42 11.72 -34.16
C THR A 317 8.18 10.82 -33.20
N ASP A 318 9.24 10.17 -33.68
CA ASP A 318 10.07 9.31 -32.83
C ASP A 318 10.75 10.11 -31.71
N ALA A 319 10.61 9.62 -30.47
CA ALA A 319 11.13 10.29 -29.29
C ALA A 319 12.67 10.34 -29.28
N GLU A 320 13.36 9.33 -29.82
CA GLU A 320 14.81 9.32 -29.93
C GLU A 320 15.28 10.45 -30.86
N GLU A 321 14.61 10.63 -32.00
CA GLU A 321 14.90 11.73 -32.93
C GLU A 321 14.70 13.10 -32.29
N ILE A 322 13.60 13.29 -31.54
CA ILE A 322 13.34 14.55 -30.83
C ILE A 322 14.47 14.81 -29.83
N LEU A 323 14.81 13.82 -29.00
CA LEU A 323 15.82 13.95 -27.96
C LEU A 323 17.23 14.19 -28.52
N LYS A 324 17.59 13.56 -29.65
CA LYS A 324 18.84 13.84 -30.38
C LYS A 324 18.89 15.28 -30.91
N ARG A 325 17.78 15.79 -31.48
CA ARG A 325 17.68 17.20 -31.92
C ARG A 325 17.81 18.19 -30.75
N LEU A 326 17.39 17.78 -29.56
CA LEU A 326 17.53 18.53 -28.30
C LEU A 326 18.91 18.35 -27.64
N GLY A 327 19.90 17.84 -28.37
CA GLY A 327 21.29 17.72 -27.91
C GLY A 327 21.63 16.39 -27.25
N GLY A 328 20.72 15.40 -27.29
CA GLY A 328 20.95 14.06 -26.75
C GLY A 328 22.09 13.34 -27.46
N GLN A 329 23.10 12.93 -26.69
CA GLN A 329 24.20 12.10 -27.15
C GLN A 329 24.09 10.70 -26.56
N PRO A 330 24.33 9.63 -27.34
CA PRO A 330 24.38 8.27 -26.83
C PRO A 330 25.45 8.13 -25.74
N LYS A 331 25.05 7.59 -24.58
CA LYS A 331 25.92 7.23 -23.46
C LYS A 331 25.46 5.91 -22.85
N SER A 332 26.14 5.48 -21.80
CA SER A 332 25.77 4.31 -21.00
C SER A 332 25.57 4.73 -19.53
N ARG A 333 24.57 4.14 -18.87
CA ARG A 333 24.35 4.20 -17.42
C ARG A 333 24.12 2.78 -16.91
N ARG A 334 24.99 2.29 -16.02
CA ARG A 334 24.93 0.89 -15.51
C ARG A 334 24.79 -0.13 -16.65
N ASP A 335 25.62 0.03 -17.68
CA ASP A 335 25.65 -0.79 -18.91
C ASP A 335 24.38 -0.76 -19.78
N LYS A 336 23.42 0.13 -19.48
CA LYS A 336 22.24 0.36 -20.31
C LYS A 336 22.45 1.55 -21.25
N PRO A 337 22.01 1.46 -22.51
CA PRO A 337 22.07 2.58 -23.45
C PRO A 337 21.12 3.69 -23.01
N VAL A 338 21.63 4.91 -22.94
CA VAL A 338 20.86 6.11 -22.58
C VAL A 338 21.18 7.25 -23.55
N LEU A 339 20.24 8.17 -23.73
CA LEU A 339 20.52 9.49 -24.31
C LEU A 339 20.77 10.49 -23.18
N ARG A 340 21.83 11.27 -23.30
CA ARG A 340 22.14 12.30 -22.30
C ARG A 340 22.35 13.65 -22.95
N GLY A 341 21.70 14.68 -22.41
CA GLY A 341 21.87 16.07 -22.80
C GLY A 341 22.30 16.95 -21.62
N ASP A 342 22.08 18.25 -21.77
CA ASP A 342 22.40 19.24 -20.75
C ASP A 342 21.40 19.20 -19.59
N GLY A 343 21.76 18.54 -18.49
CA GLY A 343 20.91 18.46 -17.28
C GLY A 343 19.74 17.48 -17.35
N TRP A 344 19.64 16.67 -18.41
CA TRP A 344 18.62 15.63 -18.56
C TRP A 344 19.22 14.31 -19.07
N LEU A 345 18.52 13.23 -18.79
CA LEU A 345 18.85 11.87 -19.24
C LEU A 345 17.57 11.17 -19.70
N ALA A 346 17.66 10.36 -20.74
CA ALA A 346 16.53 9.56 -21.21
C ALA A 346 16.95 8.13 -21.48
N GLU A 347 16.09 7.20 -21.09
CA GLU A 347 16.29 5.76 -21.32
C GLU A 347 15.01 5.12 -21.85
N HIS A 348 15.15 3.98 -22.51
CA HIS A 348 13.99 3.20 -22.94
C HIS A 348 13.30 2.57 -21.74
N LEU A 349 11.97 2.60 -21.76
CA LEU A 349 11.17 1.83 -20.80
C LEU A 349 11.43 0.32 -20.96
N TYR A 350 11.38 -0.39 -19.84
CA TYR A 350 11.58 -1.83 -19.81
C TYR A 350 10.57 -2.55 -20.73
N GLY A 351 11.04 -3.52 -21.52
CA GLY A 351 10.19 -4.23 -22.49
C GLY A 351 9.93 -3.50 -23.82
N GLY A 352 10.54 -2.33 -24.05
CA GLY A 352 10.46 -1.56 -25.30
C GLY A 352 9.13 -0.81 -25.51
N GLY A 353 9.11 0.22 -26.35
CA GLY A 353 7.86 0.93 -26.72
C GLY A 353 7.54 2.20 -25.92
N GLY A 354 8.55 2.82 -25.30
CA GLY A 354 8.44 4.14 -24.71
C GLY A 354 9.76 4.64 -24.14
N TRP A 355 9.73 5.82 -23.53
CA TRP A 355 10.89 6.52 -22.98
C TRP A 355 10.58 7.04 -21.57
N ALA A 356 11.55 6.88 -20.66
CA ALA A 356 11.62 7.60 -19.40
C ALA A 356 12.64 8.73 -19.55
N ILE A 357 12.21 9.97 -19.34
CA ILE A 357 13.03 11.18 -19.48
C ILE A 357 13.18 11.82 -18.11
N GLU A 358 14.34 11.69 -17.48
CA GLU A 358 14.72 12.48 -16.32
C GLU A 358 14.95 13.93 -16.75
N VAL A 359 13.95 14.78 -16.51
CA VAL A 359 14.00 16.22 -16.80
C VAL A 359 14.71 17.00 -15.70
N VAL A 360 14.87 16.37 -14.53
CA VAL A 360 15.78 16.73 -13.45
C VAL A 360 16.54 15.45 -13.09
N THR A 361 17.83 15.40 -13.42
CA THR A 361 18.69 14.23 -13.18
C THR A 361 19.41 14.37 -11.84
N ILE A 362 19.41 13.30 -11.06
CA ILE A 362 20.11 13.23 -9.77
C ILE A 362 21.60 13.61 -9.94
N PRO A 363 22.20 14.35 -8.98
CA PRO A 363 23.64 14.58 -8.98
C PRO A 363 24.43 13.26 -9.01
N GLU A 364 25.62 13.28 -9.61
CA GLU A 364 26.45 12.07 -9.73
C GLU A 364 27.20 11.72 -8.44
N GLY A 365 27.31 12.66 -7.49
CA GLY A 365 27.96 12.43 -6.21
C GLY A 365 27.10 11.59 -5.27
N GLU A 366 27.68 10.55 -4.66
CA GLU A 366 26.98 9.61 -3.76
C GLU A 366 26.33 10.26 -2.53
N ARG A 367 26.68 11.51 -2.21
CA ARG A 367 26.14 12.29 -1.08
C ARG A 367 25.63 13.67 -1.51
N GLN A 368 25.18 13.79 -2.75
CA GLN A 368 24.63 15.03 -3.29
C GLN A 368 23.16 14.82 -3.64
N CYS A 369 22.31 15.74 -3.18
CA CYS A 369 20.89 15.74 -3.51
C CYS A 369 20.42 17.14 -3.85
N PHE A 370 19.23 17.24 -4.44
CA PHE A 370 18.54 18.53 -4.55
C PHE A 370 17.62 18.72 -3.35
N ASP A 371 17.30 19.98 -3.06
CA ASP A 371 16.21 20.30 -2.15
C ASP A 371 14.92 19.66 -2.65
N GLN A 372 14.37 18.71 -1.88
CA GLN A 372 13.18 17.94 -2.23
C GLN A 372 11.97 18.84 -2.49
N ARG A 373 11.87 20.00 -1.82
CA ARG A 373 10.75 20.92 -2.04
C ARG A 373 10.78 21.52 -3.44
N HIS A 374 11.97 21.85 -3.94
CA HIS A 374 12.12 22.36 -5.31
C HIS A 374 11.85 21.28 -6.36
N VAL A 375 12.24 20.03 -6.09
CA VAL A 375 11.96 18.88 -6.97
C VAL A 375 10.46 18.61 -7.03
N ALA A 376 9.79 18.58 -5.86
CA ALA A 376 8.35 18.42 -5.74
C ALA A 376 7.58 19.56 -6.43
N ASP A 377 7.96 20.83 -6.20
CA ASP A 377 7.36 22.00 -6.89
C ASP A 377 7.46 21.84 -8.42
N TYR A 378 8.62 21.41 -8.91
CA TYR A 378 8.82 21.26 -10.35
C TYR A 378 7.99 20.14 -10.96
N ALA A 379 7.96 18.97 -10.31
CA ALA A 379 7.11 17.85 -10.72
C ALA A 379 5.63 18.27 -10.71
N TRP A 380 5.19 18.99 -9.67
CA TRP A 380 3.84 19.51 -9.53
C TRP A 380 3.46 20.47 -10.66
N ARG A 381 4.35 21.40 -11.02
CA ARG A 381 4.10 22.36 -12.11
C ARG A 381 4.07 21.70 -13.48
N ILE A 382 4.84 20.63 -13.71
CA ILE A 382 4.70 19.80 -14.93
C ILE A 382 3.34 19.10 -14.93
N ALA A 383 2.95 18.47 -13.82
CA ALA A 383 1.65 17.82 -13.69
C ALA A 383 0.48 18.78 -13.98
N GLN A 384 0.50 19.97 -13.39
CA GLN A 384 -0.51 21.00 -13.64
C GLN A 384 -0.54 21.45 -15.11
N ALA A 385 0.64 21.59 -15.74
CA ALA A 385 0.72 21.97 -17.14
C ALA A 385 0.19 20.87 -18.08
N LEU A 386 0.43 19.60 -17.75
CA LEU A 386 -0.15 18.45 -18.44
C LEU A 386 -1.68 18.41 -18.24
N GLU A 387 -2.15 18.63 -17.03
CA GLU A 387 -3.58 18.65 -16.71
C GLU A 387 -4.32 19.76 -17.45
N GLN A 388 -3.77 20.97 -17.48
CA GLN A 388 -4.33 22.09 -18.25
C GLN A 388 -4.40 21.79 -19.76
N ARG A 389 -3.49 20.96 -20.28
CA ARG A 389 -3.38 20.68 -21.71
C ARG A 389 -4.18 19.45 -22.16
N TYR A 390 -4.24 18.41 -21.33
CA TYR A 390 -4.80 17.10 -21.69
C TYR A 390 -6.01 16.69 -20.85
N GLY A 391 -6.37 17.48 -19.83
CA GLY A 391 -7.44 17.18 -18.89
C GLY A 391 -6.95 16.43 -17.66
N SER A 392 -7.90 16.03 -16.80
CA SER A 392 -7.59 15.40 -15.52
C SER A 392 -6.76 14.11 -15.69
N PRO A 393 -5.84 13.85 -14.76
CA PRO A 393 -5.04 12.62 -14.78
C PRO A 393 -5.94 11.39 -14.65
N TYR A 394 -5.55 10.32 -15.33
CA TYR A 394 -6.13 9.00 -15.19
C TYR A 394 -5.91 8.45 -13.77
N GLY A 395 -4.69 8.56 -13.26
CA GLY A 395 -4.28 8.10 -11.93
C GLY A 395 -3.33 9.08 -11.24
N MET A 396 -3.42 9.15 -9.91
CA MET A 396 -2.71 10.11 -9.06
C MET A 396 -2.15 9.40 -7.83
N HIS A 397 -0.93 9.78 -7.43
CA HIS A 397 -0.33 9.48 -6.13
C HIS A 397 0.39 10.73 -5.61
N THR A 398 0.20 11.09 -4.35
CA THR A 398 0.97 12.14 -3.66
C THR A 398 1.16 11.78 -2.20
N ASP A 399 2.34 12.04 -1.66
CA ASP A 399 2.62 11.86 -0.23
C ASP A 399 3.15 13.13 0.45
N ASN A 400 3.25 13.08 1.78
CA ASN A 400 3.79 14.15 2.61
C ASN A 400 5.34 14.27 2.57
N HIS A 401 6.01 13.56 1.67
CA HIS A 401 7.44 13.76 1.36
C HIS A 401 7.67 14.46 0.03
N GLY A 402 6.59 14.81 -0.67
CA GLY A 402 6.67 15.43 -1.99
C GLY A 402 6.89 14.44 -3.12
N ASN A 403 6.73 13.13 -2.87
CA ASN A 403 6.62 12.18 -3.97
C ASN A 403 5.29 12.39 -4.67
N LEU A 404 5.33 12.38 -6.01
CA LEU A 404 4.16 12.61 -6.84
C LEU A 404 4.23 11.68 -8.05
N SER A 405 3.10 11.09 -8.41
CA SER A 405 2.89 10.45 -9.72
C SER A 405 1.56 10.91 -10.30
N ARG A 406 1.54 11.24 -11.59
CA ARG A 406 0.32 11.55 -12.36
C ARG A 406 0.41 10.87 -13.71
N LEU A 407 -0.51 9.96 -13.98
CA LEU A 407 -0.66 9.29 -15.27
C LEU A 407 -1.78 9.97 -16.06
N PHE A 408 -1.51 10.38 -17.30
CA PHE A 408 -2.49 10.93 -18.22
C PHE A 408 -2.74 9.96 -19.36
N GLN A 409 -4.01 9.67 -19.64
CA GLN A 409 -4.41 8.91 -20.82
C GLN A 409 -4.69 9.86 -21.97
N ILE A 410 -3.93 9.73 -23.05
CA ILE A 410 -4.07 10.56 -24.26
C ILE A 410 -4.22 9.61 -25.45
N ARG A 411 -5.49 9.27 -25.76
CA ARG A 411 -5.84 8.21 -26.73
C ARG A 411 -5.22 6.87 -26.31
N ASP A 412 -4.35 6.30 -27.14
CA ASP A 412 -3.60 5.06 -26.94
C ASP A 412 -2.25 5.28 -26.23
N HIS A 413 -1.87 6.53 -25.98
CA HIS A 413 -0.64 6.90 -25.30
C HIS A 413 -0.87 7.21 -23.82
N GLY A 414 0.09 6.86 -23.00
CA GLY A 414 0.20 7.29 -21.62
C GLY A 414 1.33 8.31 -21.47
N VAL A 415 1.12 9.28 -20.60
CA VAL A 415 2.18 10.19 -20.14
C VAL A 415 2.17 10.19 -18.62
N THR A 416 3.28 9.79 -18.00
CA THR A 416 3.42 9.82 -16.54
C THR A 416 4.42 10.90 -16.16
N VAL A 417 4.09 11.76 -15.22
CA VAL A 417 5.09 12.58 -14.51
C VAL A 417 5.27 12.01 -13.12
N ARG A 418 6.53 11.76 -12.74
CA ARG A 418 6.92 11.30 -11.42
C ARG A 418 7.93 12.27 -10.81
N GLY A 419 7.70 12.68 -9.57
CA GLY A 419 8.67 13.33 -8.71
C GLY A 419 9.06 12.35 -7.61
N TRP A 420 10.35 12.02 -7.50
CA TRP A 420 10.84 11.09 -6.49
C TRP A 420 12.25 11.49 -6.05
N PHE A 421 12.45 11.66 -4.74
CA PHE A 421 13.70 12.12 -4.12
C PHE A 421 14.33 13.36 -4.80
N SER A 422 15.30 13.16 -5.69
CA SER A 422 16.05 14.21 -6.41
C SER A 422 15.91 14.10 -7.93
N THR A 423 14.84 13.46 -8.38
CA THR A 423 14.56 13.29 -9.81
C THR A 423 13.13 13.69 -10.15
N VAL A 424 12.98 14.27 -11.32
CA VAL A 424 11.68 14.43 -11.98
C VAL A 424 11.75 13.72 -13.31
N THR A 425 10.87 12.74 -13.50
CA THR A 425 10.85 11.88 -14.67
C THR A 425 9.53 12.04 -15.41
N VAL A 426 9.60 12.13 -16.73
CA VAL A 426 8.45 12.10 -17.63
C VAL A 426 8.55 10.84 -18.48
N GLU A 427 7.58 9.94 -18.30
CA GLU A 427 7.47 8.70 -19.05
C GLU A 427 6.45 8.88 -20.17
N ILE A 428 6.77 8.45 -21.39
CA ILE A 428 5.89 8.52 -22.55
C ILE A 428 5.91 7.16 -23.26
N GLY A 429 4.75 6.57 -23.49
CA GLY A 429 4.63 5.27 -24.14
C GLY A 429 3.18 4.88 -24.38
N SER A 430 2.94 3.59 -24.62
CA SER A 430 1.58 3.04 -24.65
C SER A 430 0.90 3.20 -23.28
N PHE A 431 -0.35 3.64 -23.29
CA PHE A 431 -1.13 3.82 -22.06
C PHE A 431 -1.22 2.52 -21.25
N ASP A 432 -1.51 1.40 -21.91
CA ASP A 432 -1.72 0.14 -21.21
C ASP A 432 -0.48 -0.35 -20.45
N ARG A 433 0.71 -0.09 -21.01
CA ARG A 433 1.97 -0.42 -20.34
C ARG A 433 2.24 0.50 -19.16
N LEU A 434 2.01 1.80 -19.32
CA LEU A 434 2.24 2.77 -18.24
C LEU A 434 1.23 2.62 -17.11
N ALA A 435 -0.01 2.21 -17.40
CA ALA A 435 -0.99 1.87 -16.38
C ALA A 435 -0.55 0.64 -15.56
N MET A 436 0.03 -0.38 -16.19
CA MET A 436 0.58 -1.54 -15.46
C MET A 436 1.82 -1.21 -14.61
N LEU A 437 2.67 -0.29 -15.07
CA LEU A 437 3.89 0.16 -14.38
C LEU A 437 3.63 1.32 -13.40
N GLY A 438 2.41 1.85 -13.36
CA GLY A 438 2.05 3.13 -12.73
C GLY A 438 1.78 3.08 -11.23
N ARG A 439 1.97 1.92 -10.59
CA ARG A 439 1.87 1.74 -9.15
C ARG A 439 3.03 2.42 -8.41
#